data_AF-A0A645E7N8-F1
#
_entry.id   AF-A0A645E7N8-F1
#
_cell.length_a   1.000
_cell.length_b   1.000
_cell.length_c   1.000
_cell.angle_alpha   90.00
_cell.angle_beta   90.00
_cell.angle_gamma   90.00
#
_symmetry.space_group_name_H-M   'P 1'
#
loop_
_entity.id
_entity.type
_entity.pdbx_description
1 polymer ?
#
loop_
_entity_poly.entity_id
_entity_poly.type
_entity_poly.pdbx_seq_one_letter_code
_entity_poly.pdbx_strand_id
1 'polypeptide(L)'
;MQYVEISENESQNEVLFGDVLFTTSSETPDEVGLSSVLLDEIPNLYLNSFCFGYRFNNISNINPRFYKYYFRSTKFRKAIVKLAQGSTRFNLSKTRFLKLKVFIPLKEEQNKVVKILESLDRVALASQNNLNKNFNMKKYFLSNIFNIDFHSEDIE
;
A
#
# COMPACT_ATOMS: atom_id res chain seq x y z
N MET A 1 15.35 -8.03 9.50
CA MET A 1 14.95 -8.55 8.17
C MET A 1 15.93 -9.64 7.81
N GLN A 2 15.46 -10.77 7.27
CA GLN A 2 16.36 -11.80 6.73
C GLN A 2 16.56 -11.56 5.24
N TYR A 3 17.79 -11.74 4.77
CA TYR A 3 18.10 -11.71 3.34
C TYR A 3 17.68 -13.04 2.70
N VAL A 4 17.30 -12.97 1.43
CA VAL A 4 17.11 -14.17 0.61
C VAL A 4 18.47 -14.55 0.03
N GLU A 5 18.87 -15.81 0.17
CA GLU A 5 20.03 -16.35 -0.52
C GLU A 5 19.62 -16.71 -1.95
N ILE A 6 20.31 -16.13 -2.93
CA ILE A 6 20.09 -16.40 -4.35
C ILE A 6 21.29 -17.18 -4.86
N SER A 7 21.05 -18.37 -5.37
CA SER A 7 22.13 -19.18 -5.96
C SER A 7 22.58 -18.62 -7.31
N GLU A 8 23.80 -18.92 -7.75
CA GLU A 8 24.40 -18.36 -8.99
C GLU A 8 23.56 -18.58 -10.26
N ASN A 9 22.70 -19.60 -10.29
CA ASN A 9 21.86 -19.94 -11.43
C ASN A 9 20.36 -19.62 -11.23
N GLU A 10 20.02 -18.91 -10.16
CA GLU A 10 18.64 -18.61 -9.80
C GLU A 10 18.21 -17.23 -10.30
N SER A 11 17.20 -17.20 -11.17
CA SER A 11 16.60 -15.97 -11.66
C SER A 11 15.43 -15.56 -10.78
N GLN A 12 15.59 -14.47 -10.04
CA GLN A 12 14.53 -13.88 -9.23
C GLN A 12 13.92 -12.65 -9.92
N ASN A 13 12.65 -12.36 -9.62
CA ASN A 13 12.00 -11.15 -10.10
C ASN A 13 12.39 -9.96 -9.21
N GLU A 14 13.24 -9.08 -9.71
CA GLU A 14 13.59 -7.84 -9.03
C GLU A 14 12.40 -6.86 -9.03
N VAL A 15 12.21 -6.19 -7.90
CA VAL A 15 11.26 -5.10 -7.74
C VAL A 15 12.02 -3.78 -7.87
N LEU A 16 11.57 -2.95 -8.80
CA LEU A 16 12.21 -1.67 -9.14
C LEU A 16 11.30 -0.50 -8.79
N PHE A 17 11.89 0.69 -8.70
CA PHE A 17 11.14 1.93 -8.52
C PHE A 17 9.99 2.03 -9.54
N GLY A 18 8.80 2.31 -9.02
CA GLY A 18 7.59 2.45 -9.80
C GLY A 18 6.80 1.17 -10.02
N ASP A 19 7.31 0.01 -9.59
CA ASP A 19 6.54 -1.22 -9.60
C ASP A 19 5.34 -1.14 -8.65
N VAL A 20 4.23 -1.70 -9.10
CA VAL A 20 3.01 -1.83 -8.30
C VAL A 20 2.86 -3.25 -7.82
N LEU A 21 2.82 -3.41 -6.51
CA LEU A 21 2.65 -4.68 -5.83
C LEU A 21 1.22 -4.83 -5.38
N PHE A 22 0.70 -6.04 -5.45
CA PHE A 22 -0.65 -6.35 -5.05
C PHE A 22 -0.72 -7.67 -4.27
N THR A 23 -1.56 -7.70 -3.23
CA THR A 23 -1.84 -8.94 -2.50
C THR A 23 -2.64 -9.93 -3.35
N THR A 24 -2.26 -11.20 -3.33
CA THR A 24 -2.93 -12.24 -4.12
C THR A 24 -4.05 -12.95 -3.36
N SER A 25 -3.99 -12.98 -2.03
CA SER A 25 -4.95 -13.67 -1.16
C SER A 25 -5.27 -12.87 0.09
N SER A 26 -6.44 -13.13 0.68
CA SER A 26 -6.90 -12.53 1.94
C SER A 26 -8.03 -13.35 2.58
N GLU A 27 -8.38 -13.01 3.82
CA GLU A 27 -9.51 -13.60 4.55
C GLU A 27 -10.84 -12.97 4.15
N THR A 28 -10.82 -11.67 3.81
CA THR A 28 -12.00 -10.96 3.34
C THR A 28 -11.90 -10.61 1.85
N PRO A 29 -12.99 -10.59 1.08
CA PRO A 29 -12.95 -10.18 -0.33
C PRO A 29 -12.42 -8.76 -0.53
N ASP A 30 -12.69 -7.87 0.43
CA ASP A 30 -12.34 -6.45 0.38
C ASP A 30 -10.84 -6.17 0.55
N GLU A 31 -10.07 -7.15 1.01
CA GLU A 31 -8.62 -7.07 1.17
C GLU A 31 -7.84 -7.72 0.02
N VAL A 32 -8.54 -8.43 -0.89
CA VAL A 32 -7.89 -9.01 -2.08
C VAL A 32 -7.37 -7.89 -2.97
N GLY A 33 -6.13 -8.04 -3.47
CA GLY A 33 -5.54 -7.11 -4.43
C GLY A 33 -5.33 -5.71 -3.87
N LEU A 34 -5.11 -5.57 -2.57
CA LEU A 34 -4.61 -4.33 -1.98
C LEU A 34 -3.26 -4.00 -2.60
N SER A 35 -3.06 -2.74 -2.94
CA SER A 35 -1.90 -2.27 -3.69
C SER A 35 -0.93 -1.45 -2.84
N SER A 36 0.34 -1.56 -3.21
CA SER A 36 1.43 -0.68 -2.82
C SER A 36 2.28 -0.34 -4.05
N VAL A 37 2.96 0.79 -4.05
CA VAL A 37 3.88 1.20 -5.12
C VAL A 37 5.25 1.40 -4.50
N LEU A 38 6.28 0.81 -5.09
CA LEU A 38 7.66 1.06 -4.65
C LEU A 38 8.07 2.45 -5.12
N LEU A 39 8.30 3.36 -4.17
CA LEU A 39 8.67 4.76 -4.43
C LEU A 39 10.11 5.07 -4.02
N ASP A 40 10.88 4.05 -3.67
CA ASP A 40 12.27 4.13 -3.25
C ASP A 40 13.13 3.25 -4.19
N GLU A 41 14.37 3.66 -4.41
CA GLU A 41 15.36 2.84 -5.10
C GLU A 41 16.05 1.95 -4.08
N ILE A 42 15.75 0.65 -4.13
CA ILE A 42 16.29 -0.33 -3.19
C ILE A 42 17.08 -1.37 -3.98
N PRO A 43 18.41 -1.47 -3.80
CA PRO A 43 19.20 -2.49 -4.47
C PRO A 43 18.86 -3.88 -3.95
N ASN A 44 18.89 -4.88 -4.83
CA ASN A 44 18.66 -6.29 -4.50
C ASN A 44 17.32 -6.54 -3.78
N LEU A 45 16.26 -5.87 -4.23
CA LEU A 45 14.90 -6.10 -3.75
C LEU A 45 14.18 -7.08 -4.67
N TYR A 46 13.65 -8.17 -4.11
CA TYR A 46 13.02 -9.24 -4.88
C TYR A 46 11.56 -9.44 -4.49
N LEU A 47 10.76 -9.83 -5.48
CA LEU A 47 9.33 -10.08 -5.31
C LEU A 47 9.11 -11.42 -4.60
N ASN A 48 8.35 -11.42 -3.52
CA ASN A 48 7.96 -12.66 -2.86
C ASN A 48 6.78 -13.35 -3.58
N SER A 49 6.56 -14.63 -3.27
CA SER A 49 5.49 -15.45 -3.88
C SER A 49 4.06 -15.06 -3.47
N PHE A 50 3.90 -14.27 -2.41
CA PHE A 50 2.58 -13.88 -1.87
C PHE A 50 2.00 -12.63 -2.55
N CYS A 51 2.83 -11.87 -3.25
CA CYS A 51 2.42 -10.69 -4.01
C CYS A 51 2.59 -10.93 -5.51
N PHE A 52 1.85 -10.19 -6.32
CA PHE A 52 2.16 -10.06 -7.73
C PHE A 52 2.59 -8.62 -8.03
N GLY A 53 3.61 -8.49 -8.87
CA GLY A 53 4.13 -7.21 -9.36
C GLY A 53 3.56 -6.85 -10.73
N TYR A 54 3.37 -5.56 -10.95
CA TYR A 54 3.03 -4.97 -12.24
C TYR A 54 3.98 -3.81 -12.54
N ARG A 55 4.68 -3.91 -13.67
CA ARG A 55 5.61 -2.90 -14.16
C ARG A 55 5.06 -2.26 -15.42
N PHE A 56 5.07 -0.93 -15.47
CA PHE A 56 4.70 -0.20 -16.69
C PHE A 56 5.81 -0.31 -17.73
N ASN A 57 5.45 -0.61 -18.99
CA ASN A 57 6.43 -0.72 -20.08
C ASN A 57 7.12 0.61 -20.40
N ASN A 58 6.42 1.74 -20.20
CA ASN A 58 6.97 3.07 -20.47
C ASN A 58 6.85 3.95 -19.21
N ILE A 59 7.92 3.98 -18.43
CA ILE A 59 7.97 4.77 -17.20
C ILE A 59 8.05 6.29 -17.47
N SER A 60 8.50 6.73 -18.65
CA SER A 60 8.70 8.16 -18.94
C SER A 60 7.39 8.95 -18.88
N ASN A 61 6.26 8.30 -19.20
CA ASN A 61 4.92 8.90 -19.22
C ASN A 61 4.14 8.66 -17.91
N ILE A 62 4.78 8.03 -16.92
CA ILE A 62 4.15 7.59 -15.69
C ILE A 62 4.74 8.37 -14.52
N ASN A 63 3.88 8.81 -13.61
CA ASN A 63 4.25 9.19 -12.26
C ASN A 63 3.79 8.07 -11.31
N PRO A 64 4.71 7.25 -10.77
CA PRO A 64 4.33 6.15 -9.86
C PRO A 64 3.52 6.60 -8.64
N ARG A 65 3.75 7.82 -8.14
CA ARG A 65 2.99 8.39 -7.01
C ARG A 65 1.52 8.56 -7.35
N PHE A 66 1.17 8.80 -8.61
CA PHE A 66 -0.23 8.85 -9.05
C PHE A 66 -0.89 7.47 -8.89
N TYR A 67 -0.15 6.42 -9.27
CA TYR A 67 -0.67 5.05 -9.23
C TYR A 67 -0.81 4.49 -7.81
N LYS A 68 -0.05 5.01 -6.84
CA LYS A 68 -0.30 4.79 -5.40
C LYS A 68 -1.75 5.14 -5.03
N TYR A 69 -2.28 6.25 -5.54
CA TYR A 69 -3.65 6.67 -5.28
C TYR A 69 -4.66 6.00 -6.22
N TYR A 70 -4.35 5.90 -7.51
CA TYR A 70 -5.26 5.33 -8.51
C TYR A 70 -5.67 3.91 -8.18
N PHE A 71 -4.70 3.03 -7.84
CA PHE A 71 -4.98 1.63 -7.53
C PHE A 71 -5.67 1.44 -6.17
N ARG A 72 -5.71 2.48 -5.33
CA ARG A 72 -6.49 2.51 -4.08
C ARG A 72 -7.82 3.26 -4.22
N SER A 73 -8.10 3.84 -5.38
CA SER A 73 -9.36 4.53 -5.65
C SER A 73 -10.54 3.57 -5.54
N THR A 74 -11.68 4.08 -5.08
CA THR A 74 -12.92 3.31 -4.93
C THR A 74 -13.33 2.62 -6.23
N LYS A 75 -13.15 3.29 -7.38
CA LYS A 75 -13.49 2.72 -8.70
C LYS A 75 -12.63 1.49 -9.01
N PHE A 76 -11.32 1.59 -8.83
CA PHE A 76 -10.42 0.47 -9.10
C PHE A 76 -10.63 -0.66 -8.09
N ARG A 77 -10.71 -0.34 -6.79
CA ARG A 77 -10.96 -1.33 -5.73
C ARG A 77 -12.26 -2.10 -5.95
N LYS A 78 -13.36 -1.44 -6.32
CA LYS A 78 -14.63 -2.11 -6.66
C LYS A 78 -14.49 -3.06 -7.86
N ALA A 79 -13.61 -2.76 -8.82
CA ALA A 79 -13.34 -3.68 -9.92
C ALA A 79 -12.55 -4.91 -9.43
N ILE A 80 -11.56 -4.70 -8.55
CA ILE A 80 -10.71 -5.77 -7.99
C ILE A 80 -11.48 -6.73 -7.09
N VAL A 81 -12.31 -6.23 -6.18
CA VAL A 81 -13.08 -7.09 -5.25
C VAL A 81 -14.00 -8.05 -6.01
N LYS A 82 -14.53 -7.65 -7.17
CA LYS A 82 -15.33 -8.52 -8.06
C LYS A 82 -14.52 -9.65 -8.72
N LEU A 83 -13.20 -9.60 -8.62
CA LEU A 83 -12.28 -10.63 -9.12
C LEU A 83 -11.84 -11.60 -8.01
N ALA A 84 -12.25 -11.37 -6.76
CA ALA A 84 -12.01 -12.29 -5.67
C ALA A 84 -12.76 -13.62 -5.89
N GLN A 85 -12.08 -14.73 -5.63
CA GLN A 85 -12.61 -16.09 -5.80
C GLN A 85 -12.30 -16.92 -4.56
N GLY A 86 -13.24 -17.77 -4.15
CA GLY A 86 -13.10 -18.61 -2.95
C GLY A 86 -14.24 -18.35 -1.95
N SER A 87 -14.16 -19.01 -0.80
CA SER A 87 -15.17 -18.94 0.26
C SER A 87 -14.55 -18.73 1.64
N THR A 88 -13.57 -19.55 2.02
CA THR A 88 -12.83 -19.41 3.30
C THR A 88 -11.61 -18.50 3.18
N ARG A 89 -10.88 -18.63 2.07
CA ARG A 89 -9.85 -17.68 1.64
C ARG A 89 -10.18 -17.19 0.25
N PHE A 90 -10.03 -15.90 0.04
CA PHE A 90 -10.25 -15.27 -1.24
C PHE A 90 -8.91 -15.11 -1.95
N ASN A 91 -8.89 -15.45 -3.24
CA ASN A 91 -7.75 -15.29 -4.11
C ASN A 91 -8.13 -14.39 -5.29
N LEU A 92 -7.18 -13.58 -5.74
CA LEU A 92 -7.35 -12.72 -6.90
C LEU A 92 -7.25 -13.55 -8.19
N SER A 93 -8.27 -13.46 -9.04
CA SER A 93 -8.20 -14.04 -10.38
C SER A 93 -7.19 -13.30 -11.27
N LYS A 94 -5.96 -13.81 -11.36
CA LYS A 94 -4.86 -13.19 -12.16
C LYS A 94 -5.24 -13.00 -13.64
N THR A 95 -5.91 -13.99 -14.24
CA THR A 95 -6.33 -13.94 -15.64
C THR A 95 -7.36 -12.85 -15.92
N ARG A 96 -8.27 -12.58 -14.95
CA ARG A 96 -9.24 -11.48 -15.06
C ARG A 96 -8.59 -10.15 -14.70
N PHE A 97 -7.68 -10.13 -13.74
CA PHE A 97 -6.93 -8.94 -13.35
C PHE A 97 -6.16 -8.36 -14.54
N LEU A 98 -5.44 -9.19 -15.29
CA LEU A 98 -4.67 -8.75 -16.47
C LEU A 98 -5.55 -8.21 -17.62
N LYS A 99 -6.87 -8.43 -17.58
CA LYS A 99 -7.83 -7.88 -18.56
C LYS A 99 -8.41 -6.53 -18.12
N LEU A 100 -8.13 -6.07 -16.89
CA LEU A 100 -8.59 -4.77 -16.42
C LEU A 100 -7.91 -3.66 -17.23
N LYS A 101 -8.70 -2.69 -17.68
CA LYS A 101 -8.20 -1.49 -18.33
C LYS A 101 -7.73 -0.50 -17.28
N VAL A 102 -6.47 -0.09 -17.37
CA VAL A 102 -5.87 0.97 -16.54
C VAL A 102 -5.99 2.29 -17.29
N PHE A 103 -6.45 3.32 -16.59
CA PHE A 103 -6.51 4.67 -17.14
C PHE A 103 -5.14 5.35 -16.99
N ILE A 104 -4.62 5.90 -18.09
CA ILE A 104 -3.32 6.58 -18.14
C ILE A 104 -3.54 8.03 -18.61
N PRO A 105 -3.74 8.99 -17.68
CA PRO A 105 -3.85 10.41 -18.04
C PRO A 105 -2.48 10.97 -18.45
N LEU A 106 -2.45 12.21 -18.93
CA LEU A 106 -1.18 12.88 -19.26
C LEU A 106 -0.32 13.03 -18.00
N LYS A 107 1.00 12.92 -18.13
CA LYS A 107 1.93 12.99 -16.98
C LYS A 107 1.78 14.28 -16.18
N GLU A 108 1.48 15.39 -16.85
CA GLU A 108 1.23 16.66 -16.19
C GLU A 108 -0.02 16.62 -15.29
N GLU A 109 -1.11 15.99 -15.76
CA GLU A 109 -2.32 15.80 -14.97
C GLU A 109 -2.07 14.87 -13.79
N GLN A 110 -1.30 13.79 -14.01
CA GLN A 110 -0.86 12.89 -12.94
C GLN A 110 -0.13 13.70 -11.84
N ASN A 111 0.81 14.57 -12.22
CA ASN A 111 1.56 15.41 -11.29
C ASN A 111 0.65 16.39 -10.51
N LYS A 112 -0.32 17.01 -11.19
CA LYS A 112 -1.29 17.92 -10.55
C LYS A 112 -2.11 17.20 -9.48
N VAL A 113 -2.62 16.01 -9.80
CA VAL A 113 -3.38 15.18 -8.86
C VAL A 113 -2.52 14.76 -7.67
N VAL A 114 -1.30 14.27 -7.92
CA VAL A 114 -0.36 13.88 -6.85
C VAL A 114 -0.06 15.02 -5.91
N LYS A 115 0.20 16.22 -6.43
CA LYS A 115 0.49 17.41 -5.61
C LYS A 115 -0.63 17.70 -4.62
N ILE A 116 -1.89 17.58 -5.06
CA ILE A 116 -3.07 17.80 -4.21
C ILE A 116 -3.17 16.68 -3.18
N LEU A 117 -3.16 15.41 -3.60
CA LEU A 117 -3.37 14.28 -2.70
C LEU A 117 -2.26 14.15 -1.64
N GLU A 118 -1.00 14.34 -2.01
CA GLU A 118 0.10 14.33 -1.05
C GLU A 118 0.03 15.51 -0.08
N SER A 119 -0.51 16.65 -0.49
CA SER A 119 -0.75 17.77 0.44
C SER A 119 -1.79 17.42 1.49
N LEU A 120 -2.86 16.71 1.11
CA LEU A 120 -3.89 16.23 2.02
C LEU A 120 -3.35 15.16 2.97
N ASP A 121 -2.54 14.21 2.46
CA ASP A 121 -1.87 13.21 3.28
C ASP A 121 -0.97 13.86 4.34
N ARG A 122 -0.20 14.91 3.98
CA ARG A 122 0.62 15.65 4.94
C ARG A 122 -0.20 16.29 6.05
N VAL A 123 -1.33 16.92 5.69
CA VAL A 123 -2.24 17.53 6.68
C VAL A 123 -2.86 16.45 7.57
N ALA A 124 -3.31 15.34 7.01
CA ALA A 124 -3.88 14.23 7.76
C ALA A 124 -2.87 13.62 8.76
N LEU A 125 -1.64 13.38 8.31
CA LEU A 125 -0.55 12.87 9.16
C LEU A 125 -0.21 13.85 10.28
N ALA A 126 -0.11 15.15 9.99
CA ALA A 126 0.14 16.16 11.02
C ALA A 126 -0.97 16.20 12.08
N SER A 127 -2.23 16.13 11.65
CA SER A 127 -3.39 16.06 12.55
C SER A 127 -3.37 14.80 13.41
N GLN A 128 -3.07 13.63 12.84
CA GLN A 128 -2.96 12.38 13.60
C GLN A 128 -1.84 12.45 14.66
N ASN A 129 -0.69 13.02 14.30
CA ASN A 129 0.41 13.22 15.25
C ASN A 129 0.02 14.14 16.41
N ASN A 130 -0.74 15.21 16.14
CA ASN A 130 -1.24 16.10 17.19
C ASN A 130 -2.25 15.40 18.09
N LEU A 131 -3.17 14.60 17.53
CA LEU A 131 -4.08 13.78 18.33
C LEU A 131 -3.32 12.82 19.24
N ASN A 132 -2.33 12.10 18.71
CA ASN A 132 -1.50 11.17 19.49
C ASN A 132 -0.76 11.90 20.63
N LYS A 133 -0.21 13.10 20.38
CA LYS A 133 0.41 13.93 21.43
C LYS A 133 -0.59 14.32 22.51
N ASN A 134 -1.79 14.73 22.13
CA ASN A 134 -2.85 15.09 23.08
C ASN A 134 -3.29 13.88 23.92
N PHE A 135 -3.41 12.70 23.33
CA PHE A 135 -3.70 11.46 24.05
C PHE A 135 -2.60 11.12 25.06
N ASN A 136 -1.33 11.21 24.67
CA ASN A 136 -0.21 10.97 25.57
C ASN A 136 -0.17 11.98 26.74
N MET A 137 -0.43 13.25 26.45
CA MET A 137 -0.50 14.30 27.47
C MET A 137 -1.67 14.08 28.43
N LYS A 138 -2.85 13.68 27.91
CA LYS A 138 -4.00 13.28 28.74
C LYS A 138 -3.64 12.09 29.64
N LYS A 139 -3.03 11.04 29.09
CA LYS A 139 -2.59 9.85 29.84
C LYS A 139 -1.65 10.25 30.97
N TYR A 140 -0.64 11.06 30.66
CA TYR A 140 0.31 11.58 31.65
C TYR A 140 -0.38 12.35 32.77
N PHE A 141 -1.29 13.29 32.47
CA PHE A 141 -1.98 14.04 33.51
C PHE A 141 -2.87 13.16 34.38
N LEU A 142 -3.61 12.23 33.78
CA LEU A 142 -4.46 11.32 34.55
C LEU A 142 -3.65 10.45 35.50
N SER A 143 -2.50 9.92 35.05
CA SER A 143 -1.60 9.16 35.92
C SER A 143 -1.07 10.00 37.08
N ASN A 144 -0.64 11.25 36.83
CA ASN A 144 -0.09 12.10 37.88
C ASN A 144 -1.14 12.66 38.85
N ILE A 145 -2.35 12.96 38.36
CA ILE A 145 -3.42 13.53 39.20
C ILE A 145 -4.03 12.46 40.10
N PHE A 146 -4.20 11.23 39.58
CA PHE A 146 -4.95 10.18 40.26
C PHE A 146 -4.08 9.02 40.76
N ASN A 147 -2.74 9.07 40.63
CA ASN A 147 -1.82 7.96 40.90
C ASN A 147 -2.26 6.64 40.21
N ILE A 148 -2.84 6.74 39.01
CA ILE A 148 -3.29 5.58 38.22
C ILE A 148 -2.18 5.19 37.24
N ASP A 149 -1.52 4.06 37.47
CA ASP A 149 -0.62 3.45 36.50
C ASP A 149 -1.44 2.85 35.35
N PHE A 150 -1.48 3.55 34.22
CA PHE A 150 -2.08 3.01 33.00
C PHE A 150 -1.07 2.10 32.30
N HIS A 151 -1.10 0.81 32.63
CA HIS A 151 -0.39 -0.21 31.85
C HIS A 151 -0.96 -0.27 30.43
N SER A 152 -0.09 -0.55 29.46
CA SER A 152 -0.41 -0.52 28.02
C SER A 152 -1.35 -1.62 27.54
N GLU A 153 -1.87 -2.45 28.44
CA GLU A 153 -2.74 -3.61 28.13
C GLU A 153 -4.24 -3.29 28.23
N ASP A 154 -4.65 -2.14 28.78
CA ASP A 154 -6.07 -1.83 29.05
C ASP A 154 -6.82 -1.16 27.89
N ILE A 155 -6.33 -1.28 26.65
CA ILE A 155 -7.04 -0.80 25.45
C ILE A 155 -7.01 -1.91 24.39
N GLU A 156 -7.87 -2.91 24.55
CA GLU A 156 -8.39 -3.76 23.46
C GLU A 156 -9.75 -3.25 22.97
#